data_AF-A0A522P998-F1
#
_entry.id   AF-A0A522P998-F1
#
_cell.length_a   1.000
_cell.length_b   1.000
_cell.length_c   1.000
_cell.angle_alpha   90.00
_cell.angle_beta   90.00
_cell.angle_gamma   90.00
#
_symmetry.space_group_name_H-M   'P 1'
#
loop_
_entity.id
_entity.type
_entity.pdbx_description
1 polymer ?
#
loop_
_entity_poly.entity_id
_entity_poly.type
_entity_poly.pdbx_seq_one_letter_code
_entity_poly.pdbx_strand_id
1 'polypeptide(L)'
;MDPVQVAADWGLKVAVEEFGDAARAVAAEYDPRLKTIRVNARVLGDRCDAAGTLAACVAHELYHHLEHIGCVRSRPGGRQREALADAYARRYFDLAVDPAQVRRTLER
;
A
#
# COMPACT_ATOMS: atom_id res chain seq x y z
N MET A 1 -0.18 -0.30 15.37
CA MET A 1 1.23 -0.44 14.92
C MET A 1 1.41 0.44 13.69
N ASP A 2 2.54 1.15 13.57
CA ASP A 2 2.83 2.00 12.41
C ASP A 2 3.37 1.14 11.24
N PRO A 3 2.68 1.08 10.09
CA PRO A 3 3.13 0.31 8.94
C PRO A 3 4.43 0.83 8.31
N VAL A 4 4.74 2.13 8.41
CA VAL A 4 6.00 2.69 7.88
C VAL A 4 7.19 2.18 8.69
N GLN A 5 7.06 2.18 10.02
CA GLN A 5 8.08 1.60 10.90
C GLN A 5 8.26 0.11 10.63
N VAL A 6 7.17 -0.64 10.44
CA VAL A 6 7.23 -2.08 10.15
C VAL A 6 7.91 -2.37 8.82
N ALA A 7 7.65 -1.55 7.78
CA ALA A 7 8.38 -1.66 6.52
C ALA A 7 9.89 -1.49 6.74
N ALA A 8 10.30 -0.49 7.52
CA ALA A 8 11.70 -0.27 7.85
C ALA A 8 12.32 -1.44 8.64
N ASP A 9 11.60 -1.96 9.64
CA ASP A 9 12.02 -3.11 10.44
C ASP A 9 12.20 -4.38 9.59
N TRP A 10 11.41 -4.52 8.51
CA TRP A 10 11.53 -5.61 7.54
C TRP A 10 12.58 -5.34 6.45
N GLY A 11 13.31 -4.21 6.53
CA GLY A 11 14.33 -3.83 5.57
C GLY A 11 13.77 -3.38 4.21
N LEU A 12 12.52 -2.92 4.18
CA LEU A 12 11.88 -2.34 3.01
C LEU A 12 12.08 -0.82 3.00
N LYS A 13 12.21 -0.26 1.80
CA LYS A 13 12.20 1.19 1.58
C LYS A 13 10.78 1.66 1.30
N VAL A 14 10.44 2.86 1.74
CA VAL A 14 9.22 3.55 1.33
C VAL A 14 9.64 4.77 0.51
N ALA A 15 9.16 4.86 -0.73
CA ALA A 15 9.47 5.96 -1.64
C ALA A 15 8.18 6.61 -2.12
N VAL A 16 8.10 7.94 -2.04
CA VAL A 16 7.01 8.71 -2.64
C VAL A 16 7.48 9.19 -4.01
N GLU A 17 6.74 8.84 -5.06
CA GLU A 17 7.13 9.13 -6.44
C GLU A 17 5.94 9.47 -7.33
N GLU A 18 6.22 10.08 -8.47
CA GLU A 18 5.24 10.35 -9.53
C GLU A 18 5.10 9.10 -10.41
N PHE A 19 3.89 8.53 -10.45
CA PHE A 19 3.60 7.28 -11.20
C PHE A 19 3.31 7.52 -12.69
N GLY A 20 3.47 8.75 -13.19
CA GLY A 20 3.12 9.12 -14.56
C GLY A 20 1.68 8.73 -14.92
N ASP A 21 1.49 8.07 -16.06
CA ASP A 21 0.15 7.65 -16.52
C ASP A 21 -0.52 6.62 -15.58
N ALA A 22 0.27 5.79 -14.88
CA ALA A 22 -0.23 4.81 -13.92
C ALA A 22 -0.80 5.48 -12.66
N ALA A 23 -0.48 6.75 -12.42
CA ALA A 23 -0.92 7.49 -11.23
C ALA A 23 -2.44 7.61 -11.11
N ARG A 24 -3.20 7.34 -12.19
CA ARG A 24 -4.68 7.34 -12.19
C ARG A 24 -5.29 6.05 -11.65
N ALA A 25 -4.52 4.97 -11.55
CA ALA A 25 -5.05 3.65 -11.19
C ALA A 25 -4.29 2.99 -10.02
N VAL A 26 -3.07 3.44 -9.74
CA VAL A 26 -2.19 2.81 -8.75
C VAL A 26 -1.90 3.80 -7.62
N ALA A 27 -2.31 3.43 -6.40
CA ALA A 27 -2.06 4.24 -5.19
C ALA A 27 -0.67 3.98 -4.60
N ALA A 28 -0.25 2.73 -4.64
CA ALA A 28 1.07 2.28 -4.25
C ALA A 28 1.35 0.94 -4.94
N GLU A 29 2.62 0.55 -4.99
CA GLU A 29 3.04 -0.77 -5.43
C GLU A 29 4.33 -1.21 -4.74
N TYR A 30 4.38 -2.48 -4.34
CA TYR A 30 5.60 -3.12 -3.87
C TYR A 30 6.45 -3.60 -5.06
N ASP A 31 7.70 -3.11 -5.14
CA ASP A 31 8.73 -3.63 -6.03
C ASP A 31 9.62 -4.65 -5.29
N PRO A 32 9.51 -5.95 -5.62
CA PRO A 32 10.30 -7.00 -4.98
C PRO A 32 11.79 -6.97 -5.35
N ARG A 33 12.16 -6.42 -6.51
CA ARG A 33 13.56 -6.35 -6.95
C ARG A 33 14.31 -5.29 -6.14
N LEU A 34 13.67 -4.15 -5.93
CA LEU A 34 14.26 -3.03 -5.19
C LEU A 34 14.00 -3.10 -3.67
N LYS A 35 13.11 -3.99 -3.23
CA LYS A 35 12.56 -4.04 -1.87
C LYS A 35 11.99 -2.68 -1.44
N THR A 36 11.22 -2.08 -2.34
CA THR A 36 10.68 -0.73 -2.16
C THR A 36 9.17 -0.75 -2.31
N ILE A 37 8.47 -0.17 -1.34
CA ILE A 37 7.07 0.23 -1.44
C ILE A 37 7.06 1.63 -2.06
N ARG A 38 6.59 1.72 -3.30
CA ARG A 38 6.48 2.97 -4.04
C ARG A 38 5.06 3.50 -3.84
N VAL A 39 4.92 4.75 -3.42
CA VAL A 39 3.65 5.38 -3.09
C VAL A 39 3.44 6.55 -4.03
N ASN A 40 2.27 6.59 -4.67
CA ASN A 40 1.93 7.61 -5.64
C ASN A 40 1.78 8.97 -4.95
N ALA A 41 2.62 9.93 -5.31
CA ALA A 41 2.61 11.28 -4.75
C ALA A 41 1.23 11.95 -4.87
N ARG A 42 0.48 11.66 -5.95
CA ARG A 42 -0.87 12.21 -6.17
C ARG A 42 -1.89 11.79 -5.11
N VAL A 43 -1.76 10.61 -4.49
CA VAL A 43 -2.69 10.22 -3.43
C VAL A 43 -2.43 10.98 -2.13
N LEU A 44 -1.21 11.50 -1.95
CA LEU A 44 -0.78 12.26 -0.79
C LEU A 44 -1.00 13.78 -0.96
N GLY A 45 -1.14 14.26 -2.20
CA GLY A 45 -1.38 15.68 -2.50
C GLY A 45 -2.71 16.22 -1.97
N ASP A 46 -2.71 17.46 -1.46
CA ASP A 46 -3.83 18.26 -0.93
C ASP A 46 -4.83 17.53 0.01
N ARG A 47 -4.44 16.40 0.61
CA ARG A 47 -5.28 15.71 1.59
C ARG A 47 -4.99 16.22 3.00
N CYS A 48 -6.05 16.45 3.77
CA CYS A 48 -5.95 16.79 5.19
C CYS A 48 -5.24 15.71 6.03
N ASP A 49 -5.09 14.48 5.53
CA ASP A 49 -4.42 13.37 6.23
C ASP A 49 -3.46 12.60 5.31
N ALA A 50 -2.40 13.28 4.86
CA ALA A 50 -1.34 12.66 4.06
C ALA A 50 -0.63 11.53 4.81
N ALA A 51 -0.42 11.66 6.12
CA ALA A 51 0.22 10.63 6.94
C ALA A 51 -0.63 9.36 7.07
N GLY A 52 -1.93 9.49 7.35
CA GLY A 52 -2.85 8.36 7.37
C GLY A 52 -3.01 7.70 6.00
N THR A 53 -3.00 8.49 4.93
CA THR A 53 -3.01 7.96 3.56
C THR A 53 -1.75 7.17 3.24
N LEU A 54 -0.57 7.70 3.61
CA LEU A 54 0.71 7.00 3.46
C LEU A 54 0.70 5.69 4.24
N ALA A 55 0.28 5.71 5.51
CA ALA A 55 0.19 4.53 6.36
C ALA A 55 -0.74 3.46 5.73
N ALA A 56 -1.90 3.87 5.23
CA ALA A 56 -2.84 2.97 4.57
C ALA A 56 -2.24 2.32 3.31
N CYS A 57 -1.55 3.09 2.46
CA CYS A 57 -0.83 2.58 1.30
C CYS A 57 0.25 1.58 1.70
N VAL A 58 1.10 1.92 2.67
CA VAL A 58 2.18 1.03 3.11
C VAL A 58 1.63 -0.25 3.73
N ALA A 59 0.62 -0.17 4.60
CA ALA A 59 0.00 -1.34 5.21
C ALA A 59 -0.57 -2.32 4.18
N HIS A 60 -1.15 -1.80 3.09
CA HIS A 60 -1.62 -2.60 1.97
C HIS A 60 -0.45 -3.31 1.26
N GLU A 61 0.61 -2.59 0.92
CA GLU A 61 1.76 -3.16 0.20
C GLU A 61 2.59 -4.15 1.04
N LEU A 62 2.56 -4.04 2.38
CA LEU A 62 3.14 -5.06 3.27
C LEU A 62 2.51 -6.44 3.07
N TYR A 63 1.21 -6.52 2.73
CA TYR A 63 0.59 -7.80 2.37
C TYR A 63 1.19 -8.38 1.09
N HIS A 64 1.41 -7.56 0.07
CA HIS A 64 2.00 -8.00 -1.20
C HIS A 64 3.46 -8.42 -1.03
N HIS A 65 4.19 -7.78 -0.10
CA HIS A 65 5.49 -8.27 0.33
C HIS A 65 5.40 -9.69 0.94
N LEU A 66 4.50 -9.90 1.91
CA LEU A 66 4.29 -11.22 2.54
C LEU A 66 3.89 -12.28 1.52
N GLU A 67 3.09 -11.91 0.52
CA GLU A 67 2.69 -12.81 -0.56
C GLU A 67 3.90 -13.17 -1.43
N HIS A 68 4.72 -12.18 -1.79
CA HIS A 68 5.91 -12.39 -2.61
C HIS A 68 6.94 -13.32 -1.94
N ILE A 69 7.19 -13.16 -0.63
CA ILE A 69 8.14 -14.01 0.11
C ILE A 69 7.55 -15.37 0.53
N GLY A 70 6.29 -15.66 0.18
CA GLY A 70 5.63 -16.93 0.45
C GLY A 70 5.10 -17.08 1.89
N CYS A 71 5.07 -16.01 2.69
CA CYS A 71 4.47 -16.02 4.03
C CYS A 71 2.94 -16.13 3.99
N VAL A 72 2.31 -15.64 2.92
CA VAL A 72 0.89 -15.86 2.64
C VAL A 72 0.71 -16.50 1.27
N ARG A 73 -0.33 -17.32 1.13
CA ARG A 73 -0.60 -18.03 -0.12
C ARG A 73 -1.09 -17.06 -1.18
N SER A 74 -0.35 -16.95 -2.27
CA SER A 74 -0.80 -16.19 -3.44
C SER A 74 -2.08 -16.80 -4.03
N ARG A 75 -3.03 -15.94 -4.38
CA ARG A 75 -4.32 -16.35 -4.98
C ARG A 75 -4.48 -15.81 -6.40
N PRO A 76 -4.99 -16.62 -7.34
CA PRO A 76 -5.33 -16.13 -8.67
C PRO A 76 -6.53 -15.20 -8.60
N GLY A 77 -6.42 -14.01 -9.22
CA GLY A 77 -7.50 -13.04 -9.37
C GLY A 77 -7.26 -11.73 -8.62
N GLY A 78 -7.09 -10.65 -9.39
CA GLY A 78 -6.72 -9.32 -8.87
C GLY A 78 -7.66 -8.82 -7.78
N ARG A 79 -8.97 -8.74 -8.02
CA ARG A 79 -9.92 -8.14 -7.06
C ARG A 79 -9.92 -8.82 -5.67
N GLN A 80 -9.86 -10.15 -5.62
CA GLN A 80 -9.85 -10.87 -4.33
C GLN A 80 -8.52 -10.65 -3.60
N ARG A 81 -7.40 -10.65 -4.34
CA ARG A 81 -6.06 -10.39 -3.80
C ARG A 81 -5.97 -9.00 -3.17
N GLU A 82 -6.49 -7.99 -3.86
CA GLU A 82 -6.54 -6.61 -3.33
C GLU A 82 -7.43 -6.49 -2.08
N ALA A 83 -8.59 -7.17 -2.06
CA ALA A 83 -9.47 -7.17 -0.88
C ALA A 83 -8.83 -7.85 0.34
N LEU A 84 -7.97 -8.86 0.12
CA LEU A 84 -7.21 -9.50 1.19
C LEU A 84 -6.11 -8.57 1.73
N ALA A 85 -5.42 -7.83 0.87
CA ALA A 85 -4.46 -6.81 1.27
C ALA A 85 -5.13 -5.71 2.12
N ASP A 86 -6.29 -5.21 1.67
CA ASP A 86 -7.08 -4.24 2.44
C ASP A 86 -7.54 -4.79 3.80
N ALA A 87 -7.97 -6.07 3.85
CA ALA A 87 -8.40 -6.72 5.08
C ALA A 87 -7.22 -6.96 6.05
N TYR A 88 -6.06 -7.35 5.52
CA TYR A 88 -4.82 -7.47 6.28
C TYR A 88 -4.46 -6.13 6.92
N ALA A 89 -4.42 -5.06 6.13
CA ALA A 89 -4.08 -3.72 6.59
C ALA A 89 -4.99 -3.26 7.74
N ARG A 90 -6.33 -3.40 7.59
CA ARG A 90 -7.29 -3.06 8.66
C ARG A 90 -7.17 -3.91 9.92
N ARG A 91 -6.73 -5.17 9.78
CA ARG A 91 -6.67 -6.11 10.90
C ARG A 91 -5.45 -5.89 11.79
N TYR A 92 -4.31 -5.54 11.19
CA TYR A 92 -3.01 -5.54 11.90
C TYR A 92 -2.47 -4.14 12.20
N PHE A 93 -3.01 -3.10 11.57
CA PHE A 93 -2.56 -1.73 11.75
C PHE A 93 -3.69 -0.85 12.25
N ASP A 94 -3.32 0.15 13.03
CA ASP A 94 -4.26 1.15 13.53
C ASP A 94 -4.27 2.32 12.53
N LEU A 95 -5.20 2.26 11.58
CA LEU A 95 -5.21 3.14 10.42
C LEU A 95 -6.29 4.22 10.56
N ALA A 96 -5.89 5.48 10.40
CA ALA A 96 -6.83 6.61 10.31
C ALA A 96 -7.61 6.63 8.98
N VAL A 97 -7.06 6.01 7.93
CA VAL A 97 -7.64 5.97 6.58
C VAL A 97 -7.81 4.52 6.14
N ASP A 98 -8.97 4.18 5.57
CA ASP A 98 -9.21 2.85 4.98
C ASP A 98 -8.44 2.71 3.66
N PRO A 99 -7.54 1.71 3.49
CA PRO A 99 -6.80 1.49 2.25
C PRO A 99 -7.70 1.35 1.02
N ALA A 100 -8.88 0.73 1.20
CA ALA A 100 -9.84 0.58 0.11
C ALA A 100 -10.42 1.93 -0.34
N GLN A 101 -10.52 2.92 0.57
CA GLN A 101 -10.97 4.27 0.25
C GLN A 101 -9.93 5.04 -0.56
N VAL A 102 -8.64 4.88 -0.25
CA VAL A 102 -7.55 5.51 -1.01
C VAL A 102 -7.61 5.07 -2.48
N ARG A 103 -7.69 3.76 -2.72
CA ARG A 103 -7.82 3.17 -4.06
C ARG A 103 -9.05 3.68 -4.82
N ARG A 104 -10.22 3.69 -4.18
CA ARG A 104 -11.48 4.20 -4.80
C ARG A 104 -11.41 5.68 -5.17
N THR A 105 -10.51 6.45 -4.56
CA THR A 105 -10.38 7.88 -4.90
C THR A 105 -9.63 8.09 -6.22
N LEU A 106 -8.81 7.12 -6.65
CA LEU A 106 -8.10 7.20 -7.93
C LEU A 106 -9.00 6.85 -9.13
N GLU A 107 -10.02 6.03 -8.91
CA GLU A 107 -11.00 5.63 -9.94
C GLU A 107 -11.99 6.75 -10.34
N ARG A 108 -11.89 7.94 -9.73
CA ARG A 108 -12.74 9.11 -9.98
C ARG A 108 -11.98 10.19 -10.74
#